data_AF-A0A6A4PG62-F1
#
_entry.id   AF-A0A6A4PG62-F1
#
_cell.length_a   1.000
_cell.length_b   1.000
_cell.length_c   1.000
_cell.angle_alpha   90.00
_cell.angle_beta   90.00
_cell.angle_gamma   90.00
#
_symmetry.space_group_name_H-M   'P 1'
#
loop_
_entity.id
_entity.type
_entity.pdbx_description
1 polymer ?
#
loop_
_entity_poly.entity_id
_entity_poly.type
_entity_poly.pdbx_seq_one_letter_code
_entity_poly.pdbx_strand_id
1 'polypeptide(L)'
;MIEEALEVATDPDYRFDLAIQLGRLDVAKSIAVEVQGESKWKQLGELAMSSGKLAMAEECLERAMDLSGLLLLYSSLGDAEGISKLATIAKEQGKNNVSFLCLFMLGKLEDCLQLLVESNRIPEAALMARSYLPSKVSEIVAIWRKDLNKVNPKAAESLADPEEYPNLFEDWQVALAVESKAVELRNVYPPAEQYINHADKPHVTLVEAFRNMHIEGEDPLENGDSNHELTEENGEEDYTEAQEEPSGEEGSQEEAVVVDADSTDGAVLVNGNEAEEEWGTNNEGAPSA
;
A
#
# COMPACT_ATOMS: atom_id res chain seq x y z
N MET A 1 -9.34 27.40 41.83
CA MET A 1 -8.60 28.33 40.95
C MET A 1 -8.96 28.17 39.48
N ILE A 2 -8.57 27.10 38.75
CA ILE A 2 -8.89 27.02 37.29
C ILE A 2 -10.39 26.81 37.04
N GLU A 3 -11.07 26.01 37.87
CA GLU A 3 -12.54 25.82 37.78
C GLU A 3 -13.33 27.11 38.03
N GLU A 4 -12.97 27.87 39.07
CA GLU A 4 -13.58 29.17 39.37
C GLU A 4 -13.27 30.19 38.26
N ALA A 5 -12.09 30.12 37.64
CA ALA A 5 -11.73 30.97 36.51
C ALA A 5 -12.63 30.70 35.30
N LEU A 6 -13.03 29.44 35.06
CA LEU A 6 -13.95 29.10 33.96
C LEU A 6 -15.35 29.69 34.17
N GLU A 7 -15.81 29.80 35.41
CA GLU A 7 -17.13 30.39 35.73
C GLU A 7 -17.14 31.91 35.58
N VAL A 8 -16.01 32.58 35.83
CA VAL A 8 -15.90 34.04 35.79
C VAL A 8 -15.46 34.55 34.42
N ALA A 9 -14.73 33.74 33.64
CA ALA A 9 -14.25 34.12 32.32
C ALA A 9 -15.42 34.40 31.37
N THR A 10 -15.36 35.54 30.69
CA THR A 10 -16.36 35.98 29.71
C THR A 10 -15.90 35.79 28.25
N ASP A 11 -14.59 35.77 28.04
CA ASP A 11 -13.99 35.60 26.72
C ASP A 11 -14.09 34.14 26.24
N PRO A 12 -14.67 33.86 25.05
CA PRO A 12 -14.85 32.49 24.56
C PRO A 12 -13.54 31.73 24.36
N ASP A 13 -12.48 32.39 23.89
CA ASP A 13 -11.20 31.73 23.62
C ASP A 13 -10.53 31.30 24.92
N TYR A 14 -10.47 32.21 25.90
CA TYR A 14 -9.92 31.88 27.22
C TYR A 14 -10.76 30.83 27.95
N ARG A 15 -12.09 30.87 27.84
CA ARG A 15 -12.97 29.83 28.40
C ARG A 15 -12.74 28.47 27.74
N PHE A 16 -12.48 28.42 26.44
CA PHE A 16 -12.15 27.19 25.73
C PHE A 16 -10.87 26.58 26.29
N ASP A 17 -9.80 27.36 26.39
CA ASP A 17 -8.50 26.89 26.91
C ASP A 17 -8.63 26.35 28.34
N LEU A 18 -9.37 27.05 29.21
CA LEU A 18 -9.67 26.60 30.57
C LEU A 18 -10.50 25.30 30.57
N ALA A 19 -11.50 25.17 29.70
CA ALA A 19 -12.32 23.97 29.59
C ALA A 19 -11.50 22.76 29.12
N ILE A 20 -10.59 22.94 28.17
CA ILE A 20 -9.63 21.93 27.72
C ILE A 20 -8.71 21.51 28.87
N GLN A 21 -8.11 22.45 29.59
CA GLN A 21 -7.23 22.16 30.74
C GLN A 21 -7.94 21.38 31.85
N LEU A 22 -9.22 21.64 32.07
CA LEU A 22 -10.04 20.96 33.07
C LEU A 22 -10.63 19.62 32.59
N GLY A 23 -10.43 19.24 31.33
CA GLY A 23 -11.05 18.04 30.76
C GLY A 23 -12.58 18.14 30.58
N ARG A 24 -13.15 19.35 30.62
CA ARG A 24 -14.60 19.59 30.50
C ARG A 24 -15.03 19.64 29.03
N LEU A 25 -14.96 18.48 28.40
CA LEU A 25 -15.20 18.27 26.96
C LEU A 25 -16.53 18.83 26.45
N ASP A 26 -17.63 18.68 27.19
CA ASP A 26 -18.95 19.14 26.76
C ASP A 26 -19.04 20.68 26.73
N VAL A 27 -18.38 21.34 27.68
CA VAL A 27 -18.26 22.80 27.72
C VAL A 27 -17.37 23.28 26.57
N ALA A 28 -16.19 22.68 26.41
CA ALA A 28 -15.28 23.00 25.30
C ALA A 28 -15.96 22.83 23.94
N LYS A 29 -16.77 21.77 23.75
CA LYS A 29 -17.57 21.55 22.53
C LYS A 29 -18.57 22.67 22.28
N SER A 30 -19.36 23.06 23.29
CA SER A 30 -20.32 24.16 23.14
C SER A 30 -19.66 25.46 22.66
N ILE A 31 -18.48 25.78 23.20
CA ILE A 31 -17.69 26.94 22.81
C ILE A 31 -17.10 26.78 21.39
N ALA A 32 -16.60 25.59 21.05
CA ALA A 32 -16.07 25.32 19.70
C ALA A 32 -17.13 25.46 18.61
N VAL A 33 -18.40 25.12 18.89
CA VAL A 33 -19.54 25.33 17.99
C VAL A 33 -19.80 26.82 17.77
N GLU A 34 -19.67 27.65 18.80
CA GLU A 34 -19.87 29.10 18.71
C GLU A 34 -18.73 29.78 17.94
N VAL A 35 -17.48 29.42 18.22
CA VAL A 35 -16.29 30.09 17.67
C VAL A 35 -15.91 29.56 16.28
N GLN A 36 -16.29 28.33 15.94
CA GLN A 36 -16.04 27.69 14.63
C GLN A 36 -14.58 27.74 14.15
N GLY A 37 -13.62 27.51 15.04
CA GLY A 37 -12.20 27.48 14.69
C GLY A 37 -11.66 26.06 14.48
N GLU A 38 -11.06 25.76 13.33
CA GLU A 38 -10.46 24.45 13.01
C GLU A 38 -9.42 24.00 14.06
N SER A 39 -8.54 24.91 14.48
CA SER A 39 -7.52 24.64 15.52
C SER A 39 -8.15 24.22 16.86
N LYS A 40 -9.28 24.82 17.23
CA LYS A 40 -10.01 24.46 18.46
C LYS A 40 -10.65 23.10 18.33
N TRP A 41 -11.27 22.79 17.18
CA TRP A 41 -11.80 21.46 16.89
C TRP A 41 -10.73 20.39 16.95
N LYS A 42 -9.52 20.68 16.44
CA LYS A 42 -8.39 19.77 16.52
C LYS A 42 -7.95 19.51 17.97
N GLN A 43 -7.75 20.56 18.77
CA GLN A 43 -7.39 20.43 20.19
C GLN A 43 -8.45 19.66 20.99
N LEU A 44 -9.73 19.94 20.73
CA LEU A 44 -10.83 19.22 21.35
C LEU A 44 -10.86 17.75 20.93
N GLY A 45 -10.59 17.46 19.65
CA GLY A 45 -10.50 16.11 19.12
C GLY A 45 -9.36 15.29 19.76
N GLU A 46 -8.19 15.88 19.91
CA GLU A 46 -7.05 15.25 20.61
C GLU A 46 -7.38 14.93 22.08
N LEU A 47 -8.04 15.86 22.79
CA LEU A 47 -8.49 15.62 24.16
C LEU A 47 -9.59 14.56 24.22
N ALA A 48 -10.54 14.57 23.27
CA ALA A 48 -11.60 13.58 23.20
C ALA A 48 -11.05 12.17 22.92
N MET A 49 -10.05 12.04 22.04
CA MET A 49 -9.35 10.78 21.76
C MET A 49 -8.62 10.26 23.02
N SER A 50 -7.82 11.10 23.68
CA SER A 50 -7.10 10.70 24.90
C SER A 50 -8.03 10.36 26.07
N SER A 51 -9.24 10.91 26.10
CA SER A 51 -10.28 10.61 27.09
C SER A 51 -11.16 9.40 26.71
N GLY A 52 -10.94 8.77 25.55
CA GLY A 52 -11.72 7.63 25.06
C GLY A 52 -13.14 7.98 24.57
N LYS A 53 -13.46 9.25 24.34
CA LYS A 53 -14.77 9.69 23.81
C LYS A 53 -14.78 9.68 22.27
N LEU A 54 -14.78 8.48 21.69
CA LEU A 54 -14.56 8.29 20.24
C LEU A 54 -15.58 9.02 19.35
N ALA A 55 -16.88 8.95 19.66
CA ALA A 55 -17.91 9.64 18.88
C ALA A 55 -17.74 11.17 18.89
N MET A 56 -17.25 11.73 20.00
CA MET A 56 -16.94 13.16 20.07
C MET A 56 -15.66 13.48 19.28
N ALA A 57 -14.66 12.61 19.34
CA ALA A 57 -13.43 12.77 18.58
C ALA A 57 -13.71 12.77 17.06
N GLU A 58 -14.54 11.86 16.57
CA GLU A 58 -14.97 11.78 15.18
C GLU A 58 -15.56 13.12 14.71
N GLU A 59 -16.58 13.63 15.41
CA GLU A 59 -17.22 14.90 15.09
C GLU A 59 -16.22 16.07 15.10
N CYS A 60 -15.29 16.09 16.07
CA CYS A 60 -14.27 17.13 16.15
C CYS A 60 -13.30 17.07 14.97
N LEU A 61 -12.87 15.87 14.56
CA LEU A 61 -11.94 15.68 13.45
C LEU A 61 -12.60 16.01 12.10
N GLU A 62 -13.89 15.68 11.91
CA GLU A 62 -14.66 16.10 10.73
C GLU A 62 -14.74 17.63 10.63
N ARG A 63 -15.03 18.31 11.75
CA ARG A 63 -15.10 19.78 11.80
C ARG A 63 -13.73 20.43 11.62
N ALA A 64 -12.66 19.79 12.07
CA ALA A 64 -11.28 20.23 11.90
C ALA A 64 -10.71 19.93 10.51
N MET A 65 -11.44 19.20 9.65
CA MET A 65 -10.94 18.69 8.37
C MET A 65 -9.64 17.88 8.52
N ASP A 66 -9.45 17.20 9.65
CA ASP A 66 -8.27 16.37 9.91
C ASP A 66 -8.47 14.97 9.34
N LEU A 67 -8.28 14.85 8.03
CA LEU A 67 -8.49 13.59 7.30
C LEU A 67 -7.54 12.48 7.76
N SER A 68 -6.33 12.83 8.21
CA SER A 68 -5.37 11.86 8.72
C SER A 68 -5.80 11.30 10.07
N GLY A 69 -6.32 12.16 10.95
CA GLY A 69 -6.93 11.75 12.22
C GLY A 69 -8.16 10.87 12.01
N LEU A 70 -9.04 11.23 11.08
CA LEU A 70 -10.21 10.42 10.72
C LEU A 70 -9.79 9.05 10.16
N LEU A 71 -8.77 9.01 9.30
CA LEU A 71 -8.25 7.75 8.77
C LEU A 71 -7.75 6.84 9.90
N LEU A 72 -6.98 7.40 10.84
CA LEU A 72 -6.49 6.63 11.99
C LEU A 72 -7.64 6.10 12.85
N LEU A 73 -8.67 6.93 13.10
CA LEU A 73 -9.83 6.54 13.89
C LEU A 73 -10.63 5.42 13.21
N TYR A 74 -11.03 5.62 11.95
CA TYR A 74 -11.85 4.63 11.24
C TYR A 74 -11.10 3.33 10.96
N SER A 75 -9.80 3.39 10.64
CA SER A 75 -8.97 2.19 10.48
C SER A 75 -8.84 1.39 11.77
N SER A 76 -8.67 2.07 12.90
CA SER A 76 -8.58 1.42 14.22
C SER A 76 -9.91 0.80 14.66
N LEU A 77 -11.03 1.41 14.27
CA LEU A 77 -12.37 0.89 14.55
C LEU A 77 -12.81 -0.22 13.58
N GLY A 78 -12.14 -0.36 12.44
CA GLY A 78 -12.60 -1.22 11.35
C GLY A 78 -13.90 -0.72 10.71
N ASP A 79 -14.15 0.59 10.73
CA ASP A 79 -15.35 1.19 10.15
C ASP A 79 -15.21 1.38 8.64
N ALA A 80 -15.68 0.39 7.88
CA ALA A 80 -15.65 0.43 6.42
C ALA A 80 -16.51 1.55 5.83
N GLU A 81 -17.61 1.93 6.49
CA GLU A 81 -18.49 3.01 6.00
C GLU A 81 -17.82 4.37 6.19
N GLY A 82 -17.23 4.60 7.36
CA GLY A 82 -16.42 5.79 7.67
C GLY A 82 -15.24 5.94 6.70
N ILE A 83 -14.49 4.87 6.45
CA ILE A 83 -13.39 4.87 5.46
C ILE A 83 -13.90 5.20 4.05
N SER A 84 -15.05 4.66 3.65
CA SER A 84 -15.59 4.94 2.30
C SER A 84 -16.02 6.40 2.15
N LYS A 85 -16.61 7.02 3.17
CA LYS A 85 -16.95 8.44 3.16
C LYS A 85 -15.69 9.30 3.13
N LEU A 86 -14.69 8.94 3.94
CA LEU A 86 -13.41 9.65 4.01
C LEU A 86 -12.68 9.60 2.66
N ALA A 87 -12.72 8.47 1.94
CA ALA A 87 -12.12 8.34 0.63
C ALA A 87 -12.63 9.39 -0.37
N THR A 88 -13.96 9.61 -0.39
CA THR A 88 -14.61 10.61 -1.24
C THR A 88 -14.23 12.03 -0.85
N ILE A 89 -14.34 12.36 0.44
CA ILE A 89 -13.97 13.70 0.96
C ILE A 89 -12.49 13.99 0.67
N ALA A 90 -11.60 13.02 0.89
CA ALA A 90 -10.18 13.17 0.62
C ALA A 90 -9.88 13.38 -0.86
N LYS A 91 -10.61 12.69 -1.76
CA LYS A 91 -10.49 12.90 -3.22
C LYS A 91 -10.92 14.32 -3.60
N GLU A 92 -12.05 14.79 -3.10
CA GLU A 92 -12.57 16.14 -3.36
C GLU A 92 -11.64 17.24 -2.86
N GLN A 93 -10.97 17.02 -1.72
CA GLN A 93 -9.97 17.93 -1.17
C GLN A 93 -8.59 17.82 -1.83
N GLY A 94 -8.42 16.94 -2.84
CA GLY A 94 -7.14 16.70 -3.51
C GLY A 94 -6.09 15.99 -2.64
N LYS A 95 -6.50 15.37 -1.52
CA LYS A 95 -5.65 14.57 -0.63
C LYS A 95 -5.58 13.13 -1.14
N ASN A 96 -4.97 12.96 -2.32
CA ASN A 96 -4.92 11.69 -3.05
C ASN A 96 -4.30 10.54 -2.24
N ASN A 97 -3.28 10.79 -1.42
CA ASN A 97 -2.66 9.74 -0.60
C ASN A 97 -3.64 9.15 0.43
N VAL A 98 -4.44 9.99 1.09
CA VAL A 98 -5.44 9.56 2.07
C VAL A 98 -6.56 8.81 1.35
N SER A 99 -7.04 9.36 0.23
CA SER A 99 -8.06 8.71 -0.61
C SER A 99 -7.60 7.33 -1.09
N PHE A 100 -6.37 7.23 -1.61
CA PHE A 100 -5.76 5.98 -2.07
C PHE A 100 -5.74 4.93 -0.96
N LEU A 101 -5.24 5.30 0.23
CA LEU A 101 -5.15 4.36 1.35
C LEU A 101 -6.53 3.90 1.81
N CYS A 102 -7.52 4.80 1.86
CA CYS A 102 -8.90 4.43 2.17
C CYS A 102 -9.46 3.42 1.17
N LEU A 103 -9.33 3.69 -0.14
CA LEU A 103 -9.78 2.80 -1.21
C LEU A 103 -9.07 1.45 -1.17
N PHE A 104 -7.76 1.47 -0.90
CA PHE A 104 -6.93 0.26 -0.84
C PHE A 104 -7.33 -0.63 0.35
N MET A 105 -7.56 -0.04 1.53
CA MET A 105 -8.07 -0.77 2.70
C MET A 105 -9.45 -1.39 2.46
N LEU A 106 -10.29 -0.74 1.66
CA LEU A 106 -11.59 -1.28 1.24
C LEU A 106 -11.49 -2.31 0.10
N GLY A 107 -10.30 -2.57 -0.44
CA GLY A 107 -10.12 -3.46 -1.58
C GLY A 107 -10.74 -2.95 -2.89
N LYS A 108 -11.03 -1.65 -3.00
CA LYS A 108 -11.54 -0.98 -4.21
C LYS A 108 -10.39 -0.66 -5.17
N LEU A 109 -9.76 -1.71 -5.68
CA LEU A 109 -8.53 -1.63 -6.46
C LEU A 109 -8.70 -0.87 -7.78
N GLU A 110 -9.86 -1.00 -8.43
CA GLU A 110 -10.19 -0.29 -9.67
C GLU A 110 -10.22 1.23 -9.43
N ASP A 111 -10.80 1.67 -8.32
CA ASP A 111 -10.84 3.09 -7.93
C ASP A 111 -9.44 3.61 -7.57
N CYS A 112 -8.62 2.79 -6.89
CA CYS A 112 -7.21 3.11 -6.63
C CYS A 112 -6.42 3.31 -7.93
N LEU A 113 -6.60 2.40 -8.89
CA LEU A 113 -5.92 2.46 -10.18
C LEU A 113 -6.33 3.73 -10.94
N GLN A 114 -7.62 4.02 -10.97
CA GLN A 114 -8.17 5.22 -11.58
C GLN A 114 -7.61 6.50 -10.92
N LEU A 115 -7.50 6.53 -9.59
CA LEU A 115 -6.92 7.67 -8.85
C LEU A 115 -5.44 7.90 -9.21
N LEU A 116 -4.65 6.84 -9.41
CA LEU A 116 -3.26 6.95 -9.85
C LEU A 116 -3.15 7.49 -11.28
N VAL A 117 -4.03 7.04 -12.18
CA VAL A 117 -4.09 7.56 -13.56
C VAL A 117 -4.51 9.04 -13.58
N GLU A 118 -5.56 9.42 -12.83
CA GLU A 118 -6.04 10.81 -12.71
C GLU A 118 -4.98 11.76 -12.13
N SER A 119 -4.13 11.25 -11.23
CA SER A 119 -3.02 12.01 -10.63
C SER A 119 -1.74 11.99 -11.46
N ASN A 120 -1.77 11.47 -12.70
CA ASN A 120 -0.63 11.31 -13.61
C ASN A 120 0.52 10.45 -13.06
N ARG A 121 0.24 9.53 -12.12
CA ARG A 121 1.21 8.58 -11.57
C ARG A 121 1.15 7.25 -12.32
N ILE A 122 1.30 7.30 -13.64
CA ILE A 122 1.07 6.17 -14.55
C ILE A 122 2.02 4.97 -14.30
N PRO A 123 3.34 5.15 -14.04
CA PRO A 123 4.21 4.01 -13.75
C PRO A 123 3.79 3.24 -12.49
N GLU A 124 3.32 3.96 -11.47
CA GLU A 124 2.81 3.37 -10.23
C GLU A 124 1.49 2.64 -10.46
N ALA A 125 0.62 3.20 -11.31
CA ALA A 125 -0.60 2.52 -11.76
C ALA A 125 -0.26 1.21 -12.47
N ALA A 126 0.78 1.17 -13.32
CA ALA A 126 1.20 -0.04 -14.02
C ALA A 126 1.72 -1.12 -13.05
N LEU A 127 2.51 -0.73 -12.06
CA LEU A 127 2.99 -1.65 -11.01
C LEU A 127 1.85 -2.17 -10.14
N MET A 128 0.90 -1.30 -9.80
CA MET A 128 -0.29 -1.68 -9.06
C MET A 128 -1.16 -2.66 -9.85
N ALA A 129 -1.40 -2.38 -11.13
CA ALA A 129 -2.14 -3.28 -12.02
C ALA A 129 -1.45 -4.64 -12.10
N ARG A 130 -0.13 -4.68 -12.33
CA ARG A 130 0.61 -5.95 -12.39
C ARG A 130 0.47 -6.79 -11.11
N SER A 131 0.40 -6.13 -9.96
CA SER A 131 0.38 -6.82 -8.66
C SER A 131 -1.01 -7.26 -8.23
N TYR A 132 -2.05 -6.47 -8.52
CA TYR A 132 -3.39 -6.66 -7.95
C TYR A 132 -4.52 -6.77 -8.99
N LEU A 133 -4.31 -6.26 -10.21
CA LEU A 133 -5.30 -6.25 -11.31
C LEU A 133 -4.61 -6.58 -12.66
N PRO A 134 -4.05 -7.79 -12.82
CA PRO A 134 -3.30 -8.16 -14.03
C PRO A 134 -4.12 -7.96 -15.32
N SER A 135 -5.43 -8.16 -15.27
CA SER A 135 -6.35 -7.88 -16.39
C SER A 135 -6.29 -6.44 -16.94
N LYS A 136 -5.83 -5.48 -16.13
CA LYS A 136 -5.73 -4.06 -16.48
C LYS A 136 -4.35 -3.63 -16.95
N VAL A 137 -3.34 -4.49 -16.92
CA VAL A 137 -1.96 -4.11 -17.24
C VAL A 137 -1.82 -3.57 -18.66
N SER A 138 -2.36 -4.25 -19.66
CA SER A 138 -2.24 -3.83 -21.07
C SER A 138 -2.89 -2.46 -21.31
N GLU A 139 -4.04 -2.19 -20.70
CA GLU A 139 -4.70 -0.88 -20.73
C GLU A 139 -3.79 0.24 -20.18
N ILE A 140 -3.19 0.01 -19.02
CA ILE A 140 -2.35 1.01 -18.34
C ILE A 140 -0.99 1.17 -19.04
N VAL A 141 -0.40 0.08 -19.55
CA VAL A 141 0.85 0.13 -20.33
C VAL A 141 0.64 0.92 -21.62
N ALA A 142 -0.52 0.80 -22.28
CA ALA A 142 -0.85 1.62 -23.44
C ALA A 142 -0.91 3.13 -23.10
N ILE A 143 -1.53 3.48 -21.97
CA ILE A 143 -1.55 4.86 -21.46
C ILE A 143 -0.13 5.34 -21.15
N TRP A 144 0.68 4.51 -20.50
CA TRP A 144 2.07 4.81 -20.16
C TRP A 144 2.92 5.02 -21.39
N ARG A 145 2.84 4.12 -22.38
CA ARG A 145 3.54 4.23 -23.66
C ARG A 145 3.17 5.54 -24.37
N LYS A 146 1.89 5.90 -24.41
CA LYS A 146 1.43 7.16 -25.02
C LYS A 146 1.97 8.40 -24.30
N ASP A 147 2.02 8.38 -22.97
CA ASP A 147 2.54 9.51 -22.20
C ASP A 147 4.07 9.63 -22.34
N LEU A 148 4.77 8.50 -22.21
CA LEU A 148 6.22 8.44 -22.31
C LEU A 148 6.72 8.79 -23.72
N ASN A 149 5.96 8.48 -24.77
CA ASN A 149 6.31 8.84 -26.15
C ASN A 149 6.42 10.36 -26.36
N LYS A 150 5.78 11.18 -25.52
CA LYS A 150 5.95 12.65 -25.57
C LYS A 150 7.34 13.11 -25.10
N VAL A 151 8.00 12.31 -24.26
CA VAL A 151 9.27 12.65 -23.60
C VAL A 151 10.43 11.83 -24.17
N ASN A 152 10.25 10.51 -24.26
CA ASN A 152 11.25 9.57 -24.75
C ASN A 152 10.60 8.40 -25.52
N PRO A 153 10.54 8.48 -26.87
CA PRO A 153 9.99 7.43 -27.72
C PRO A 153 10.67 6.07 -27.55
N LYS A 154 12.00 6.05 -27.39
CA LYS A 154 12.75 4.80 -27.23
C LYS A 154 12.37 4.06 -25.95
N ALA A 155 12.22 4.79 -24.85
CA ALA A 155 11.79 4.19 -23.59
C ALA A 155 10.33 3.69 -23.66
N ALA A 156 9.47 4.37 -24.43
CA ALA A 156 8.10 3.93 -24.67
C ALA A 156 8.03 2.61 -25.44
N GLU A 157 8.88 2.43 -26.46
CA GLU A 157 9.01 1.19 -27.22
C GLU A 157 9.56 0.02 -26.39
N SER A 158 10.38 0.30 -25.38
CA SER A 158 10.91 -0.71 -24.46
C SER A 158 9.89 -1.27 -23.47
N LEU A 159 8.70 -0.66 -23.33
CA LEU A 159 7.66 -1.17 -22.43
C LEU A 159 6.97 -2.38 -23.06
N ALA A 160 7.24 -3.57 -22.52
CA ALA A 160 6.58 -4.80 -22.95
C ALA A 160 5.12 -4.87 -22.45
N ASP A 161 4.23 -5.35 -23.33
CA ASP A 161 2.84 -5.65 -23.01
C ASP A 161 2.68 -7.18 -22.86
N PRO A 162 2.04 -7.68 -21.79
CA PRO A 162 1.78 -9.11 -21.64
C PRO A 162 0.89 -9.72 -22.73
N GLU A 163 0.06 -8.93 -23.43
CA GLU A 163 -0.72 -9.42 -24.58
C GLU A 163 0.16 -9.60 -25.83
N GLU A 164 1.13 -8.72 -26.05
CA GLU A 164 2.05 -8.77 -27.21
C GLU A 164 3.19 -9.77 -26.99
N TYR A 165 3.71 -9.86 -25.76
CA TYR A 165 4.87 -10.69 -25.41
C TYR A 165 4.61 -11.56 -24.16
N PRO A 166 3.68 -12.54 -24.21
CA PRO A 166 3.34 -13.37 -23.05
C PRO A 166 4.55 -14.12 -22.46
N ASN A 167 5.55 -14.44 -23.28
CA ASN A 167 6.76 -15.15 -22.87
C ASN A 167 7.68 -14.35 -21.93
N LEU A 168 7.50 -13.03 -21.84
CA LEU A 168 8.26 -12.18 -20.91
C LEU A 168 7.61 -12.10 -19.52
N PHE A 169 6.40 -12.64 -19.36
CA PHE A 169 5.60 -12.56 -18.14
C PHE A 169 5.32 -13.96 -17.63
N GLU A 170 6.16 -14.43 -16.72
CA GLU A 170 5.97 -15.69 -16.02
C GLU A 170 4.64 -15.71 -15.25
N ASP A 171 4.00 -16.88 -15.21
CA ASP A 171 2.74 -17.12 -14.48
C ASP A 171 1.57 -16.18 -14.84
N TRP A 172 1.60 -15.54 -16.01
CA TRP A 172 0.57 -14.55 -16.39
C TRP A 172 -0.87 -15.11 -16.34
N GLN A 173 -1.07 -16.33 -16.85
CA GLN A 173 -2.36 -17.00 -16.82
C GLN A 173 -2.81 -17.35 -15.40
N VAL A 174 -1.88 -17.71 -14.53
CA VAL A 174 -2.15 -17.97 -13.11
C VAL A 174 -2.58 -16.67 -12.42
N ALA A 175 -1.88 -15.56 -12.69
CA ALA A 175 -2.23 -14.25 -12.13
C ALA A 175 -3.65 -13.81 -12.51
N LEU A 176 -4.06 -14.02 -13.76
CA LEU A 176 -5.43 -13.73 -14.22
C LEU A 176 -6.48 -14.63 -13.54
N ALA A 177 -6.20 -15.92 -13.40
CA ALA A 177 -7.10 -16.86 -12.71
C ALA A 177 -7.25 -16.52 -11.23
N VAL A 178 -6.15 -16.12 -10.59
CA VAL A 178 -6.09 -15.65 -9.21
C VAL A 178 -6.91 -14.37 -9.03
N GLU A 179 -6.74 -13.38 -9.90
CA GLU A 179 -7.52 -12.14 -9.88
C GLU A 179 -9.01 -12.45 -9.92
N SER A 180 -9.44 -13.30 -10.86
CA SER A 180 -10.84 -13.70 -11.01
C SER A 180 -11.43 -14.31 -9.73
N LYS A 181 -10.68 -15.17 -9.04
CA LYS A 181 -11.11 -15.77 -7.76
C LYS A 181 -11.08 -14.75 -6.62
N ALA A 182 -10.08 -13.88 -6.59
CA ALA A 182 -9.94 -12.87 -5.55
C ALA A 182 -11.10 -11.88 -5.56
N VAL A 183 -11.71 -11.59 -6.73
CA VAL A 183 -12.90 -10.72 -6.86
C VAL A 183 -14.03 -11.14 -5.92
N GLU A 184 -14.26 -12.44 -5.74
CA GLU A 184 -15.33 -12.96 -4.90
C GLU A 184 -15.10 -12.67 -3.41
N LEU A 185 -13.83 -12.52 -3.01
CA LEU A 185 -13.42 -12.21 -1.64
C LEU A 185 -13.27 -10.70 -1.41
N ARG A 186 -13.23 -9.89 -2.47
CA ARG A 186 -13.13 -8.43 -2.38
C ARG A 186 -14.43 -7.86 -1.81
N ASN A 187 -14.31 -6.84 -0.95
CA ASN A 187 -15.41 -6.20 -0.21
C ASN A 187 -16.10 -7.09 0.85
N VAL A 188 -15.56 -8.27 1.15
CA VAL A 188 -16.02 -9.09 2.28
C VAL A 188 -15.16 -8.76 3.50
N TYR A 189 -15.74 -8.05 4.46
CA TYR A 189 -15.07 -7.70 5.70
C TYR A 189 -15.50 -8.68 6.80
N PRO A 190 -14.66 -9.67 7.15
CA PRO A 190 -15.01 -10.61 8.21
C PRO A 190 -15.13 -9.86 9.55
N PRO A 191 -16.06 -10.25 10.43
CA PRO A 191 -16.15 -9.69 11.77
C PRO A 191 -14.83 -9.84 12.52
N ALA A 192 -14.49 -8.86 13.35
CA ALA A 192 -13.25 -8.85 14.13
C ALA A 192 -13.08 -10.09 15.03
N GLU A 193 -14.19 -10.72 15.45
CA GLU A 193 -14.19 -11.98 16.22
C GLU A 193 -13.48 -13.13 15.49
N GLN A 194 -13.45 -13.09 14.15
CA GLN A 194 -12.83 -14.12 13.33
C GLN A 194 -11.33 -13.89 13.13
N TYR A 195 -10.75 -12.83 13.72
CA TYR A 195 -9.33 -12.49 13.54
C TYR A 195 -8.39 -13.65 13.88
N ILE A 196 -8.68 -14.43 14.93
CA ILE A 196 -7.86 -15.57 15.35
C ILE A 196 -7.74 -16.61 14.22
N ASN A 197 -8.79 -16.78 13.41
CA ASN A 197 -8.79 -17.72 12.27
C ASN A 197 -7.94 -17.21 11.09
N HIS A 198 -7.53 -15.94 11.10
CA HIS A 198 -6.77 -15.30 10.05
C HIS A 198 -5.35 -14.90 10.49
N ALA A 199 -5.08 -14.82 11.80
CA ALA A 199 -3.81 -14.36 12.35
C ALA A 199 -2.61 -15.22 11.92
N ASP A 200 -2.82 -16.54 11.84
CA ASP A 200 -1.75 -17.50 11.48
C ASP A 200 -1.72 -17.83 9.98
N LYS A 201 -2.51 -17.13 9.14
CA LYS A 201 -2.48 -17.38 7.69
C LYS A 201 -1.12 -16.97 7.14
N PRO A 202 -0.38 -17.89 6.48
CA PRO A 202 0.94 -17.55 5.96
C PRO A 202 0.81 -16.48 4.88
N HIS A 203 1.77 -15.55 4.83
CA HIS A 203 1.87 -14.50 3.81
C HIS A 203 2.31 -15.06 2.45
N VAL A 204 1.59 -16.06 1.96
CA VAL A 204 1.82 -16.68 0.66
C VAL A 204 1.26 -15.74 -0.40
N THR A 205 2.03 -15.50 -1.46
CA THR A 205 1.51 -14.70 -2.58
C THR A 205 0.31 -15.42 -3.19
N LEU A 206 -0.62 -14.67 -3.79
CA LEU A 206 -1.81 -15.29 -4.37
C LEU A 206 -1.45 -16.27 -5.50
N VAL A 207 -0.34 -16.04 -6.21
CA VAL A 207 0.20 -16.93 -7.25
C VAL A 207 0.73 -18.24 -6.64
N GLU A 208 1.50 -18.17 -5.56
CA GLU A 208 1.98 -19.36 -4.85
C GLU A 208 0.83 -20.16 -4.23
N ALA A 209 -0.16 -19.50 -3.64
CA ALA A 209 -1.35 -20.16 -3.09
C ALA A 209 -2.11 -20.93 -4.18
N PHE A 210 -2.22 -20.35 -5.38
CA PHE A 210 -2.85 -21.01 -6.52
C PHE A 210 -2.04 -22.20 -7.06
N ARG A 211 -0.71 -22.11 -7.10
CA ARG A 211 0.16 -23.25 -7.46
C ARG A 211 0.02 -24.38 -6.45
N ASN A 212 0.04 -24.08 -5.15
CA ASN A 212 -0.12 -25.09 -4.10
C ASN A 212 -1.47 -25.82 -4.20
N MET A 213 -2.56 -25.10 -4.52
CA MET A 213 -3.87 -25.71 -4.76
C MET A 213 -3.94 -26.59 -6.01
N HIS A 214 -3.13 -26.33 -7.05
CA HIS A 214 -3.06 -27.19 -8.23
C HIS A 214 -2.24 -28.46 -7.96
N ILE A 215 -1.21 -28.37 -7.11
CA ILE A 215 -0.36 -29.52 -6.75
C ILE A 215 -1.12 -30.52 -5.86
N GLU A 216 -1.98 -30.04 -4.95
CA GLU A 216 -2.85 -30.91 -4.13
C GLU A 216 -4.03 -31.53 -4.90
N GLY A 217 -4.27 -31.10 -6.16
CA GLY A 217 -5.35 -31.59 -7.02
C GLY A 217 -4.95 -32.68 -8.02
N GLU A 218 -3.65 -32.97 -8.17
CA GLU A 218 -3.14 -34.05 -9.02
C GLU A 218 -2.64 -35.22 -8.14
N ASP A 219 -3.57 -35.98 -7.57
CA ASP A 219 -3.26 -37.37 -7.23
C ASP A 219 -2.90 -38.11 -8.53
N PRO A 220 -1.75 -38.80 -8.63
CA PRO A 220 -1.42 -39.57 -9.81
C PRO A 220 -2.52 -40.61 -10.03
N LEU A 221 -3.23 -40.52 -11.15
CA LEU A 221 -4.06 -41.61 -11.62
C LEU A 221 -3.15 -42.82 -11.86
N GLU A 222 -3.10 -43.69 -10.86
CA GLU A 222 -2.49 -45.01 -10.93
C GLU A 222 -3.31 -45.82 -11.93
N ASN A 223 -2.95 -45.74 -13.21
CA ASN A 223 -3.44 -46.64 -14.24
C ASN A 223 -2.85 -48.03 -13.96
N GLY A 224 -3.57 -48.78 -13.12
CA GLY A 224 -3.45 -50.22 -13.08
C GLY A 224 -3.96 -50.80 -14.39
N ASP A 225 -3.06 -51.40 -15.17
CA ASP A 225 -3.45 -52.44 -16.11
C ASP A 225 -2.51 -53.64 -15.94
N SER A 226 -3.12 -54.77 -15.59
CA SER A 226 -2.44 -56.04 -15.34
C SER A 226 -2.66 -56.98 -16.53
N ASN A 227 -1.54 -57.44 -17.08
CA ASN A 227 -1.34 -58.64 -17.90
C ASN A 227 -1.99 -58.72 -19.30
N HIS A 228 -1.12 -58.76 -20.32
CA HIS A 228 -0.92 -60.00 -21.10
C HIS A 228 0.47 -60.02 -21.77
N GLU A 229 1.28 -61.01 -21.41
CA GLU A 229 2.52 -61.41 -22.11
C GLU A 229 2.22 -61.86 -23.54
N LEU A 230 3.03 -61.49 -24.52
CA LEU A 230 3.53 -62.41 -25.55
C LEU A 230 4.91 -61.92 -26.02
N THR A 231 5.87 -62.82 -25.85
CA THR A 231 7.27 -62.84 -26.29
C THR A 231 7.46 -62.67 -27.80
N GLU A 232 8.55 -62.04 -28.23
CA GLU A 232 9.42 -62.56 -29.30
C GLU A 232 10.83 -61.95 -29.21
N GLU A 233 11.83 -62.84 -29.12
CA GLU A 233 13.27 -62.60 -29.12
C GLU A 233 13.80 -62.14 -30.50
N ASN A 234 14.83 -61.30 -30.51
CA ASN A 234 16.18 -61.63 -31.03
C ASN A 234 16.99 -60.37 -31.41
N GLY A 235 18.30 -60.41 -31.12
CA GLY A 235 19.32 -59.73 -31.93
C GLY A 235 20.26 -58.80 -31.17
N GLU A 236 21.31 -59.38 -30.58
CA GLU A 236 22.56 -58.70 -30.25
C GLU A 236 23.14 -57.98 -31.49
N GLU A 237 23.78 -56.82 -31.30
CA GLU A 237 25.09 -56.52 -31.90
C GLU A 237 25.76 -55.34 -31.19
N ASP A 238 26.90 -55.68 -30.58
CA ASP A 238 27.92 -54.87 -29.94
C ASP A 238 28.83 -54.23 -31.00
N TYR A 239 29.12 -52.93 -30.90
CA TYR A 239 30.36 -52.35 -31.40
C TYR A 239 30.74 -51.10 -30.58
N THR A 240 31.73 -51.31 -29.71
CA THR A 240 32.60 -50.30 -29.12
C THR A 240 33.49 -49.60 -30.16
N GLU A 241 33.74 -48.31 -30.01
CA GLU A 241 35.11 -47.79 -30.20
C GLU A 241 35.36 -46.54 -29.35
N ALA A 242 36.42 -46.63 -28.55
CA ALA A 242 36.93 -45.63 -27.64
C ALA A 242 37.95 -44.72 -28.34
N GLN A 243 38.06 -43.46 -27.92
CA GLN A 243 39.32 -42.72 -27.93
C GLN A 243 39.44 -41.90 -26.64
N GLU A 244 40.47 -42.24 -25.86
CA GLU A 244 40.96 -41.58 -24.64
C GLU A 244 41.72 -40.28 -24.99
N GLU A 245 41.41 -39.19 -24.25
CA GLU A 245 42.27 -38.37 -23.35
C GLU A 245 43.72 -37.97 -23.81
N PRO A 246 44.38 -36.91 -23.27
CA PRO A 246 44.21 -36.44 -21.90
C PRO A 246 44.38 -34.93 -21.60
N SER A 247 44.06 -34.62 -20.34
CA SER A 247 44.90 -33.90 -19.35
C SER A 247 44.47 -32.50 -18.91
N GLY A 248 44.26 -32.38 -17.60
CA GLY A 248 44.14 -31.13 -16.85
C GLY A 248 43.57 -31.36 -15.44
N GLU A 249 44.43 -31.79 -14.51
CA GLU A 249 44.16 -31.90 -13.08
C GLU A 249 43.98 -30.53 -12.37
N GLU A 250 43.49 -30.64 -11.13
CA GLU A 250 43.46 -29.65 -10.02
C GLU A 250 42.22 -28.73 -9.98
N GLY A 251 41.51 -28.56 -8.87
CA GLY A 251 41.67 -29.05 -7.51
C GLY A 251 40.47 -28.59 -6.67
N SER A 252 40.16 -29.37 -5.65
CA SER A 252 39.10 -29.15 -4.67
C SER A 252 39.35 -27.89 -3.82
N GLN A 253 38.30 -27.11 -3.51
CA GLN A 253 38.09 -26.57 -2.16
C GLN A 253 36.70 -25.94 -2.02
N GLU A 254 35.91 -26.53 -1.13
CA GLU A 254 34.75 -25.94 -0.49
C GLU A 254 35.23 -24.87 0.50
N GLU A 255 34.69 -23.65 0.45
CA GLU A 255 34.65 -22.77 1.62
C GLU A 255 33.24 -22.20 1.79
N ALA A 256 32.60 -22.65 2.86
CA ALA A 256 31.45 -22.00 3.47
C ALA A 256 31.95 -20.79 4.27
N VAL A 257 31.36 -19.62 4.05
CA VAL A 257 31.52 -18.47 4.95
C VAL A 257 30.14 -18.06 5.45
N VAL A 258 29.92 -18.31 6.74
CA VAL A 258 28.80 -17.79 7.53
C VAL A 258 29.43 -16.84 8.55
N VAL A 259 29.14 -15.54 8.51
CA VAL A 259 29.01 -14.73 9.73
C VAL A 259 28.24 -13.42 9.46
N ASP A 260 27.55 -13.01 10.52
CA ASP A 260 26.45 -12.07 10.67
C ASP A 260 26.70 -10.56 10.43
N ALA A 261 25.57 -9.90 10.21
CA ALA A 261 25.06 -8.64 10.78
C ALA A 261 25.93 -7.37 10.91
N ASP A 262 25.24 -6.27 10.58
CA ASP A 262 25.42 -4.88 10.99
C ASP A 262 26.36 -4.00 10.14
N SER A 263 25.76 -3.22 9.23
CA SER A 263 26.35 -1.98 8.73
C SER A 263 25.28 -1.05 8.18
N THR A 264 24.73 -0.22 9.06
CA THR A 264 24.05 1.03 8.70
C THR A 264 25.07 2.05 8.20
N ASP A 265 25.11 2.35 6.90
CA ASP A 265 25.30 3.72 6.41
C ASP A 265 25.09 3.79 4.89
N GLY A 266 24.24 4.71 4.44
CA GLY A 266 23.87 4.84 3.03
C GLY A 266 23.35 6.24 2.74
N ALA A 267 24.27 7.21 2.82
CA ALA A 267 24.04 8.62 2.54
C ALA A 267 23.39 8.84 1.15
N VAL A 268 22.24 9.53 1.14
CA VAL A 268 21.56 10.02 -0.06
C VAL A 268 22.19 11.36 -0.45
N LEU A 269 22.90 11.37 -1.58
CA LEU A 269 23.45 12.60 -2.18
C LEU A 269 22.33 13.39 -2.86
N VAL A 270 21.94 14.50 -2.25
CA VAL A 270 21.05 15.52 -2.83
C VAL A 270 21.90 16.47 -3.69
N ASN A 271 21.66 16.49 -5.00
CA ASN A 271 22.21 17.51 -5.88
C ASN A 271 21.54 18.85 -5.56
N GLY A 272 22.28 19.73 -4.90
CA GLY A 272 21.93 21.13 -4.69
C GLY A 272 22.04 21.93 -5.99
N ASN A 273 21.02 22.74 -6.25
CA ASN A 273 21.07 23.86 -7.17
C ASN A 273 20.53 25.07 -6.39
N GLU A 274 21.36 25.64 -5.52
CA GLU A 274 21.09 26.89 -4.81
C GLU A 274 21.56 28.06 -5.68
N ALA A 275 20.64 28.99 -5.95
CA ALA A 275 20.97 30.37 -6.24
C ALA A 275 20.34 31.20 -5.10
N GLU A 276 21.19 32.03 -4.51
CA GLU A 276 21.09 32.71 -3.22
C GLU A 276 20.01 33.81 -3.19
N GLU A 277 19.19 33.87 -2.13
CA GLU A 277 18.55 35.11 -1.68
C GLU A 277 18.84 35.34 -0.19
N GLU A 278 19.64 36.37 0.04
CA GLU A 278 20.25 36.81 1.30
C GLU A 278 19.20 37.51 2.19
N TRP A 279 18.93 36.97 3.38
CA TRP A 279 18.09 37.59 4.41
C TRP A 279 18.95 38.45 5.36
N GLY A 280 18.90 39.77 5.17
CA GLY A 280 19.43 40.75 6.13
C GLY A 280 18.33 41.24 7.08
N THR A 281 18.34 40.77 8.32
CA THR A 281 17.62 41.41 9.43
C THR A 281 18.38 42.65 9.89
N ASN A 282 17.73 43.81 9.99
CA ASN A 282 18.09 44.82 11.00
C ASN A 282 16.92 45.77 11.30
N ASN A 283 16.83 46.07 12.59
CA ASN A 283 15.77 46.77 13.30
C ASN A 283 16.08 48.28 13.40
N GLU A 284 15.04 49.06 13.73
CA GLU A 284 15.04 50.42 14.28
C GLU A 284 15.31 51.65 13.39
N GLY A 285 14.40 52.64 13.51
CA GLY A 285 14.76 54.06 13.52
C GLY A 285 14.15 54.95 12.43
N ALA A 286 12.98 55.55 12.72
CA ALA A 286 12.60 56.81 12.07
C ALA A 286 13.61 57.92 12.43
N PRO A 287 13.85 58.92 11.56
CA PRO A 287 13.09 60.17 11.70
C PRO A 287 12.79 60.94 10.39
N SER A 288 11.65 61.63 10.42
CA SER A 288 11.37 62.98 9.91
C SER A 288 12.18 63.56 8.73
N ALA A 289 11.48 63.86 7.63
CA ALA A 289 11.38 65.20 7.04
C ALA A 289 10.09 65.31 6.21
#